data_AF-A0A2N2BIM6-F1
#
_entry.id   AF-A0A2N2BIM6-F1
#
_cell.length_a   1.000
_cell.length_b   1.000
_cell.length_c   1.000
_cell.angle_alpha   90.00
_cell.angle_beta   90.00
_cell.angle_gamma   90.00
#
_symmetry.space_group_name_H-M   'P 1'
#
loop_
_entity.id
_entity.type
_entity.pdbx_description
1 polymer ?
#
loop_
_entity_poly.entity_id
_entity_poly.type
_entity_poly.pdbx_seq_one_letter_code
_entity_poly.pdbx_strand_id
1 'polypeptide(L)' 'TFSSLLCSLLIAIAPLIVTTTACILVWGEPECPDVLKAL' A
#
# COMPACT_ATOMS: atom_id res chain seq x y z
N THR A 1 -23.56 1.01 -9.61
CA THR A 1 -22.46 1.20 -10.57
C THR A 1 -21.28 1.97 -9.99
N PHE A 2 -21.48 3.13 -9.33
CA PHE A 2 -20.39 3.95 -8.75
C PHE A 2 -19.53 3.22 -7.68
N SER A 3 -20.15 2.41 -6.80
CA SER A 3 -19.43 1.64 -5.78
C SER A 3 -18.44 0.62 -6.37
N SER A 4 -18.71 0.04 -7.54
CA SER A 4 -17.82 -0.97 -8.11
C SER A 4 -16.51 -0.36 -8.64
N LEU A 5 -16.60 0.85 -9.20
CA LEU A 5 -15.44 1.62 -9.66
C LEU A 5 -14.58 2.08 -8.47
N LEU A 6 -15.22 2.60 -7.42
CA LEU A 6 -14.54 2.99 -6.19
C LEU A 6 -13.85 1.79 -5.53
N CYS A 7 -14.53 0.65 -5.39
CA CYS A 7 -13.92 -0.55 -4.83
C CYS A 7 -12.72 -1.04 -5.66
N SER A 8 -12.83 -1.02 -6.99
CA SER A 8 -11.72 -1.42 -7.87
C SER A 8 -10.52 -0.48 -7.73
N LEU A 9 -10.78 0.83 -7.61
CA LEU A 9 -9.75 1.83 -7.37
C LEU A 9 -9.09 1.60 -6.00
N LEU A 10 -9.89 1.45 -4.94
CA LEU A 10 -9.41 1.17 -3.59
C LEU A 10 -8.54 -0.09 -3.53
N ILE A 11 -8.92 -1.17 -4.22
CA ILE A 11 -8.12 -2.40 -4.30
C ILE A 11 -6.78 -2.15 -5.01
N ALA A 12 -6.76 -1.33 -6.07
CA ALA A 12 -5.54 -1.01 -6.79
C ALA A 12 -4.58 -0.11 -5.97
N ILE A 13 -5.10 0.81 -5.16
CA ILE A 13 -4.28 1.72 -4.34
C ILE A 13 -3.92 1.11 -2.98
N ALA A 14 -4.71 0.14 -2.49
CA ALA A 14 -4.47 -0.56 -1.23
C ALA A 14 -3.03 -1.11 -1.07
N PRO A 15 -2.41 -1.82 -2.03
CA PRO A 15 -1.04 -2.30 -1.88
C PRO A 15 -0.03 -1.15 -1.76
N LEU A 16 -0.27 -0.02 -2.43
CA LEU A 16 0.60 1.16 -2.35
C LEU A 16 0.53 1.84 -0.97
N ILE A 17 -0.67 1.94 -0.43
CA ILE A 17 -0.90 2.50 0.91
C ILE A 17 -0.36 1.55 1.97
N VAL A 18 -0.60 0.24 1.83
CA VAL A 18 -0.15 -0.79 2.77
C VAL A 18 1.37 -0.88 2.79
N THR A 19 2.06 -0.88 1.65
CA THR A 19 3.53 -0.94 1.63
C THR A 19 4.14 0.30 2.31
N THR A 20 3.67 1.50 1.99
CA THR A 20 4.18 2.74 2.59
C THR A 20 3.89 2.82 4.09
N THR A 21 2.66 2.50 4.50
CA THR A 21 2.26 2.56 5.93
C THR A 21 2.85 1.41 6.73
N ALA A 22 2.97 0.21 6.16
CA ALA A 22 3.65 -0.91 6.81
C ALA A 22 5.13 -0.62 7.02
N CYS A 23 5.81 0.08 6.11
CA CYS A 23 7.22 0.43 6.35
C CYS A 23 7.39 1.39 7.52
N ILE A 24 6.51 2.40 7.64
CA ILE A 24 6.55 3.31 8.78
C ILE A 24 6.13 2.61 10.08
N LEU A 25 5.07 1.78 10.06
CA LEU A 25 4.51 1.17 11.27
C LEU A 25 5.24 -0.10 11.73
N VAL A 26 5.77 -0.90 10.81
CA VAL A 26 6.46 -2.16 11.11
C VAL A 26 7.97 -1.95 11.20
N TRP A 27 8.53 -1.13 10.31
CA TRP A 27 9.98 -0.92 10.24
C TRP A 27 10.43 0.36 10.97
N GLY A 28 9.55 1.34 11.15
CA GLY A 28 9.87 2.60 11.84
C GLY A 28 10.58 3.63 10.97
N GLU A 29 10.83 3.32 9.69
CA GLU A 29 11.55 4.18 8.75
C GLU A 29 10.65 4.58 7.56
N PRO A 30 10.83 5.81 7.03
CA PRO A 30 10.04 6.31 5.90
C PRO A 30 10.33 5.55 4.59
N GLU A 31 11.49 4.91 4.50
CA GLU A 31 11.93 4.13 3.36
C GLU A 31 11.88 2.63 3.67
N CYS A 32 11.14 1.89 2.84
CA CYS A 32 11.10 0.43 2.90
C CYS A 32 12.43 -0.16 2.42
N PRO A 33 12.96 -1.21 3.08
CA PRO A 33 14.06 -1.98 2.53
C PRO A 33 13.65 -2.60 1.18
N ASP A 34 14.59 -2.72 0.24
CA ASP A 34 14.31 -3.15 -1.16
C ASP A 34 13.59 -4.50 -1.25
N VAL A 35 13.75 -5.37 -0.25
CA VAL A 35 13.05 -6.66 -0.15
C VAL A 35 11.54 -6.55 0.04
N LEU A 36 11.05 -5.47 0.66
CA LEU A 36 9.62 -5.20 0.87
C LEU A 36 9.01 -4.39 -0.26
N LYS A 37 9.85 -3.61 -0.94
CA LYS A 37 9.49 -2.78 -2.09
C LYS A 37 9.14 -3.60 -3.33
N ALA A 38 9.58 -4.85 -3.37
CA ALA A 38 9.38 -5.81 -4.46
C ALA A 38 8.08 -6.63 -4.34
N LEU A 39 7.26 -6.38 -3.32
CA LEU A 39 6.01 -7.12 -3.04
C LEU A 39 4.77 -6.43 -3.62
#